data_AF-A0ABD1JWL4-F1
#
_entry.id   AF-A0ABD1JWL4-F1
#
_cell.length_a   1.000
_cell.length_b   1.000
_cell.length_c   1.000
_cell.angle_alpha   90.00
_cell.angle_beta   90.00
_cell.angle_gamma   90.00
#
_symmetry.space_group_name_H-M   'P 1'
#
loop_
_entity.id
_entity.type
_entity.pdbx_description
1 polymer ?
#
loop_
_entity_poly.entity_id
_entity_poly.type
_entity_poly.pdbx_seq_one_letter_code
_entity_poly.pdbx_strand_id
1 'polypeptide(L)'
;MFDTVSWKREFYEAVDLVSEELQRRFSQETLMLAVKRERAVIAAEQGGTVELGGLQLPTSVDSCRLDLQLKMLNSVTSEHPCATVRYVAERLCHLHPQTRTLFTEVEKLIQLCLCLPISVASSERSFSTLRRQKTWLRSTMTQKRLTHLSLMNVHKDIMYAMDMNVLMRDFISMTPERLFLECCRSSPHLL
;
A
#
# COMPACT_ATOMS: atom_id res chain seq x y z
N MET A 1 43.88 -26.23 -11.64
CA MET A 1 44.12 -25.07 -10.75
C MET A 1 43.00 -24.10 -11.09
N PHE A 2 41.95 -24.03 -10.26
CA PHE A 2 40.78 -23.21 -10.57
C PHE A 2 41.20 -21.72 -10.52
N ASP A 3 40.95 -20.99 -11.61
CA ASP A 3 41.32 -19.59 -11.75
C ASP A 3 40.52 -18.73 -10.76
N THR A 4 41.11 -18.51 -9.59
CA THR A 4 40.50 -17.73 -8.50
C THR A 4 40.24 -16.26 -8.85
N VAL A 5 40.79 -15.80 -9.97
CA VAL A 5 40.67 -14.43 -10.47
C VAL A 5 39.47 -14.29 -11.42
N SER A 6 39.11 -15.33 -12.18
CA SER A 6 37.98 -15.27 -13.13
C SER A 6 36.65 -15.13 -12.41
N TRP A 7 36.39 -15.97 -11.40
CA TRP A 7 35.13 -15.92 -10.66
C TRP A 7 34.97 -14.62 -9.87
N LYS A 8 36.08 -14.03 -9.37
CA LYS A 8 36.03 -12.74 -8.69
C LYS A 8 35.62 -11.64 -9.67
N ARG A 9 36.16 -11.64 -10.89
CA ARG A 9 35.79 -10.67 -11.92
C ARG A 9 34.31 -10.78 -12.27
N GLU A 10 33.83 -11.97 -12.59
CA GLU A 10 32.41 -12.22 -12.92
C GLU A 10 31.48 -11.85 -11.76
N PHE A 11 31.89 -12.13 -10.51
CA PHE A 11 31.14 -11.76 -9.32
C PHE A 11 31.01 -10.24 -9.16
N TYR A 12 32.13 -9.50 -9.27
CA TYR A 12 32.08 -8.04 -9.15
C TYR A 12 31.32 -7.39 -10.31
N GLU A 13 31.44 -7.90 -11.53
CA GLU A 13 30.65 -7.43 -12.67
C GLU A 13 29.14 -7.61 -12.43
N ALA A 14 28.72 -8.75 -11.87
CA ALA A 14 27.33 -8.97 -11.51
C ALA A 14 26.87 -8.03 -10.37
N VAL A 15 27.71 -7.80 -9.36
CA VAL A 15 27.40 -6.87 -8.25
C VAL A 15 27.27 -5.43 -8.74
N ASP A 16 28.17 -4.99 -9.61
CA ASP A 16 28.14 -3.64 -10.19
C ASP A 16 26.89 -3.43 -11.03
N LEU A 17 26.52 -4.41 -11.87
CA LEU A 17 25.29 -4.36 -12.66
C LEU A 17 24.04 -4.31 -11.77
N VAL A 18 23.99 -5.11 -10.70
CA VAL A 18 22.88 -5.06 -9.73
C VAL A 18 22.84 -3.71 -9.02
N SER A 19 23.98 -3.18 -8.60
CA SER A 19 24.06 -1.87 -7.93
C SER A 19 23.61 -0.74 -8.86
N GLU A 20 24.00 -0.77 -10.13
CA GLU A 20 23.61 0.22 -11.13
C GLU A 20 22.11 0.14 -11.44
N GLU A 21 21.55 -1.06 -11.60
CA GLU A 21 20.11 -1.24 -11.78
C GLU A 21 19.30 -0.83 -10.55
N LEU A 22 19.82 -1.07 -9.34
CA LEU A 22 19.21 -0.57 -8.11
C LEU A 22 19.23 0.96 -8.09
N GLN A 23 20.38 1.58 -8.36
CA GLN A 23 20.49 3.03 -8.43
C GLN A 23 19.53 3.60 -9.47
N ARG A 24 19.53 3.08 -10.71
CA ARG A 24 18.63 3.48 -11.78
C ARG A 24 17.15 3.37 -11.40
N ARG A 25 16.75 2.33 -10.67
CA ARG A 25 15.37 2.15 -10.19
C ARG A 25 15.01 3.11 -9.05
N PHE A 26 15.92 3.40 -8.13
CA PHE A 26 15.66 4.23 -6.95
C PHE A 26 16.06 5.71 -7.13
N SER A 27 16.73 6.09 -8.20
CA SER A 27 17.11 7.47 -8.52
C SER A 27 16.08 8.19 -9.41
N GLN A 28 14.87 7.63 -9.54
CA GLN A 28 13.81 8.22 -10.36
C GLN A 28 13.35 9.55 -9.76
N GLU A 29 13.09 10.54 -10.64
CA GLU A 29 12.65 11.88 -10.23
C GLU A 29 11.41 11.86 -9.34
N THR A 30 10.46 10.98 -9.64
CA THR A 30 9.23 10.77 -8.86
C THR A 30 9.51 10.29 -7.44
N LEU A 31 10.48 9.39 -7.25
CA LEU A 31 10.87 8.90 -5.93
C LEU A 31 11.64 9.96 -5.17
N MET A 32 12.51 10.71 -5.84
CA MET A 32 13.21 11.85 -5.23
C MET A 32 12.24 12.95 -4.81
N LEU A 33 11.18 13.20 -5.58
CA LEU A 33 10.09 14.10 -5.21
C LEU A 33 9.33 13.58 -3.97
N ALA A 34 9.04 12.28 -3.91
CA ALA A 34 8.43 11.64 -2.74
C ALA A 34 9.28 11.83 -1.48
N VAL A 35 10.58 11.57 -1.57
CA VAL A 35 11.54 11.75 -0.48
C VAL A 35 11.64 13.23 -0.07
N LYS A 36 11.60 14.16 -1.03
CA LYS A 36 11.54 15.61 -0.73
C LYS A 36 10.29 15.98 0.07
N ARG A 37 9.12 15.45 -0.29
CA ARG A 37 7.85 15.67 0.43
C ARG A 37 7.90 15.09 1.85
N GLU A 38 8.42 13.88 2.01
CA GLU A 38 8.62 13.27 3.32
C GLU A 38 9.58 14.10 4.20
N ARG A 39 10.72 14.51 3.65
CA ARG A 39 11.68 15.38 4.35
C ARG A 39 11.07 16.72 4.73
N ALA A 40 10.19 17.28 3.90
CA ALA A 40 9.48 18.52 4.22
C ALA A 40 8.57 18.38 5.45
N VAL A 41 7.86 17.25 5.59
CA VAL A 41 7.03 16.98 6.79
C VAL A 41 7.90 16.86 8.04
N ILE A 42 9.03 16.15 7.96
CA ILE A 42 9.96 15.98 9.08
C ILE A 42 10.63 17.32 9.45
N ALA A 43 11.00 18.13 8.45
CA ALA A 43 11.59 19.45 8.67
C ALA A 43 10.59 20.42 9.32
N ALA A 44 9.32 20.39 8.90
CA ALA A 44 8.27 21.22 9.50
C ALA A 44 8.06 20.90 10.99
N GLU A 45 8.15 19.62 11.34
CA GLU A 45 8.05 19.17 12.72
C GLU A 45 9.20 19.68 13.59
N GLN A 46 10.42 19.73 13.04
CA GLN A 46 11.61 20.25 13.71
C GLN A 46 11.65 21.79 13.77
N GLY A 47 10.63 22.47 13.25
CA GLY A 47 10.55 23.93 13.21
C GLY A 47 11.36 24.58 12.08
N GLY A 48 11.79 23.80 11.07
CA GLY A 48 12.46 24.31 9.89
C GLY A 48 11.49 24.94 8.89
N THR A 49 11.92 26.02 8.22
CA THR A 49 11.16 26.60 7.10
C THR A 49 11.16 25.64 5.92
N VAL A 50 9.97 25.30 5.42
CA VAL A 50 9.80 24.38 4.29
C VAL A 50 9.62 25.16 2.99
N GLU A 51 10.52 24.99 2.02
CA GLU A 51 10.34 25.56 0.69
C GLU A 51 9.34 24.72 -0.14
N LEU A 52 8.12 25.22 -0.27
CA LEU A 52 7.04 24.53 -1.00
C LEU A 52 7.22 24.51 -2.53
N GLY A 53 8.03 25.41 -3.08
CA GLY A 53 8.24 25.54 -4.53
C GLY A 53 8.83 24.29 -5.20
N GLY A 54 9.53 23.45 -4.44
CA GLY A 54 10.16 22.22 -4.95
C GLY A 54 9.33 20.94 -4.85
N LEU A 55 8.13 20.98 -4.25
CA LEU A 55 7.36 19.77 -3.92
C LEU A 55 6.41 19.27 -5.04
N GLN A 56 6.24 20.06 -6.11
CA GLN A 56 5.31 19.80 -7.23
C GLN A 56 3.97 19.22 -6.73
N LEU A 57 3.29 19.97 -5.86
CA LEU A 57 2.06 19.51 -5.23
C LEU A 57 0.92 19.45 -6.26
N PRO A 58 0.00 18.49 -6.16
CA PRO A 58 -1.19 18.49 -6.99
C PRO A 58 -2.02 19.74 -6.72
N THR A 59 -2.72 20.24 -7.75
CA THR A 59 -3.51 21.49 -7.73
C THR A 59 -4.64 21.50 -6.68
N SER A 60 -4.95 20.35 -6.08
CA SER A 60 -5.93 20.18 -5.01
C SER A 60 -5.40 20.52 -3.61
N VAL A 61 -4.11 20.83 -3.49
CA VAL A 61 -3.45 21.20 -2.22
C VAL A 61 -3.15 22.69 -2.22
N ASP A 62 -3.73 23.41 -1.26
CA ASP A 62 -3.53 24.84 -1.12
C ASP A 62 -2.17 25.13 -0.48
N SER A 63 -1.21 25.61 -1.28
CA SER A 63 0.17 25.87 -0.84
C SER A 63 0.26 26.89 0.31
N CYS A 64 -0.55 27.96 0.27
CA CYS A 64 -0.59 28.97 1.32
C CYS A 64 -1.09 28.40 2.65
N ARG A 65 -2.15 27.59 2.60
CA ARG A 65 -2.73 26.93 3.78
C ARG A 65 -1.78 25.85 4.32
N LEU A 66 -1.12 25.12 3.44
CA LEU A 66 -0.12 24.12 3.81
C LEU A 66 1.08 24.76 4.53
N ASP A 67 1.60 25.90 4.05
CA ASP A 67 2.72 26.60 4.71
C ASP A 67 2.38 26.97 6.17
N LEU A 68 1.20 27.56 6.38
CA LEU A 68 0.72 27.91 7.71
C LEU A 68 0.52 26.67 8.59
N GLN A 69 -0.08 25.62 8.07
CA GLN A 69 -0.30 24.38 8.82
C GLN A 69 1.01 23.67 9.18
N LEU A 70 2.01 23.67 8.29
CA LEU A 70 3.33 23.11 8.56
C LEU A 70 4.06 23.88 9.66
N LYS A 71 3.97 25.22 9.67
CA LYS A 71 4.51 26.05 10.77
C LYS A 71 3.82 25.79 12.10
N MET A 72 2.51 25.57 12.08
CA MET A 72 1.71 25.22 13.26
C MET A 72 1.97 23.79 13.76
N LEU A 73 2.47 22.89 12.91
CA LEU A 73 2.65 21.48 13.22
C LEU A 73 3.58 21.26 14.42
N ASN A 74 4.72 21.97 14.45
CA ASN A 74 5.69 21.90 15.55
C ASN A 74 5.04 22.17 16.93
N SER A 75 4.11 23.12 17.00
CA SER A 75 3.42 23.44 18.27
C SER A 75 2.62 22.25 18.84
N VAL A 76 2.18 21.34 17.97
CA VAL A 76 1.35 20.19 18.32
C VAL A 76 2.18 18.91 18.53
N THR A 77 3.37 18.84 17.94
CA THR A 77 4.27 17.67 17.97
C THR A 77 5.48 17.82 18.89
N SER A 78 5.60 18.96 19.59
CA SER A 78 6.75 19.43 20.38
C SER A 78 7.37 18.48 21.42
N GLU A 79 6.77 17.34 21.74
CA GLU A 79 7.24 16.46 22.82
C GLU A 79 8.44 15.58 22.40
N HIS A 80 8.57 15.21 21.11
CA HIS A 80 9.68 14.34 20.65
C HIS A 80 10.13 14.67 19.21
N PRO A 81 11.45 14.70 18.91
CA PRO A 81 11.93 14.81 17.54
C PRO A 81 11.66 13.51 16.79
N CYS A 82 10.71 13.51 15.85
CA CYS A 82 10.32 12.27 15.18
C CYS A 82 11.17 11.98 13.95
N ALA A 83 11.36 10.68 13.71
CA ALA A 83 12.14 10.17 12.59
C ALA A 83 11.29 9.72 11.40
N THR A 84 9.95 9.73 11.48
CA THR A 84 9.10 9.09 10.47
C THR A 84 7.73 9.75 10.32
N VAL A 85 7.27 9.94 9.07
CA VAL A 85 5.95 10.50 8.71
C VAL A 85 4.79 9.73 9.34
N ARG A 86 4.96 8.42 9.53
CA ARG A 86 3.97 7.55 10.18
C ARG A 86 3.65 8.00 11.60
N TYR A 87 4.65 8.44 12.36
CA TYR A 87 4.44 8.89 13.73
C TYR A 87 3.63 10.19 13.77
N VAL A 88 3.95 11.13 12.87
CA VAL A 88 3.18 12.37 12.71
C VAL A 88 1.73 12.06 12.39
N ALA A 89 1.47 11.09 11.49
CA ALA A 89 0.13 10.64 11.16
C ALA A 89 -0.63 10.07 12.38
N GLU A 90 0.05 9.28 13.21
CA GLU A 90 -0.52 8.67 14.42
C GLU A 90 -0.87 9.74 15.46
N ARG A 91 0.02 10.71 15.70
CA ARG A 91 -0.25 11.84 16.60
C ARG A 91 -1.42 12.68 16.13
N LEU A 92 -1.53 12.96 14.83
CA LEU A 92 -2.68 13.69 14.29
C LEU A 92 -4.00 12.94 14.50
N CYS A 93 -3.99 11.61 14.45
CA CYS A 93 -5.17 10.78 14.75
C CYS A 93 -5.58 10.80 16.23
N HIS A 94 -4.63 11.02 17.15
CA HIS A 94 -4.92 11.11 18.58
C HIS A 94 -5.39 12.50 19.05
N LEU A 95 -5.34 13.52 18.19
CA LEU A 95 -5.83 14.85 18.51
C LEU A 95 -7.36 14.91 18.59
N HIS A 96 -7.86 15.90 19.33
CA HIS A 96 -9.28 16.22 19.37
C HIS A 96 -9.80 16.56 17.94
N PRO A 97 -11.01 16.10 17.54
CA PRO A 97 -11.53 16.29 16.18
C PRO A 97 -11.54 17.75 15.72
N GLN A 98 -11.77 18.71 16.62
CA GLN A 98 -11.75 20.15 16.29
C GLN A 98 -10.35 20.69 15.96
N THR A 99 -9.30 20.11 16.54
CA THR A 99 -7.91 20.48 16.26
C THR A 99 -7.44 19.82 14.97
N ARG A 100 -7.89 18.59 14.73
CA ARG A 100 -7.60 17.83 13.51
C ARG A 100 -8.10 18.52 12.24
N THR A 101 -9.27 19.16 12.28
CA THR A 101 -9.81 19.93 11.14
C THR A 101 -8.97 21.16 10.77
N LEU A 102 -8.04 21.58 11.63
CA LEU A 102 -7.11 22.68 11.31
C LEU A 102 -5.96 22.22 10.40
N PHE A 103 -5.67 20.92 10.32
CA PHE A 103 -4.51 20.34 9.61
C PHE A 103 -4.87 19.57 8.32
N THR A 104 -5.95 19.97 7.65
CA THR A 104 -6.48 19.27 6.46
C THR A 104 -5.48 19.10 5.31
N GLU A 105 -4.62 20.09 5.06
CA GLU A 105 -3.64 20.00 3.96
C GLU A 105 -2.44 19.15 4.35
N VAL A 106 -2.04 19.19 5.62
CA VAL A 106 -1.01 18.30 6.17
C VAL A 106 -1.48 16.85 6.13
N GLU A 107 -2.74 16.57 6.44
CA GLU A 107 -3.31 15.22 6.31
C GLU A 107 -3.28 14.74 4.86
N LYS A 108 -3.68 15.58 3.90
CA LYS A 108 -3.56 15.25 2.46
C LYS A 108 -2.12 14.98 2.06
N LEU A 109 -1.17 15.79 2.54
CA LEU A 109 0.26 15.60 2.26
C LEU A 109 0.78 14.28 2.83
N ILE A 110 0.40 13.94 4.06
CA ILE A 110 0.75 12.67 4.71
C ILE A 110 0.13 11.50 3.94
N GLN A 111 -1.14 11.60 3.55
CA GLN A 111 -1.78 10.58 2.70
C GLN A 111 -1.05 10.40 1.38
N LEU A 112 -0.64 11.49 0.72
CA LEU A 112 0.18 11.43 -0.48
C LEU A 112 1.50 10.70 -0.20
N CYS A 113 2.20 11.00 0.90
CA CYS A 113 3.44 10.31 1.27
C CYS A 113 3.22 8.81 1.53
N LEU A 114 2.15 8.43 2.23
CA LEU A 114 1.85 7.04 2.60
C LEU A 114 1.32 6.21 1.42
N CYS A 115 0.65 6.84 0.46
CA CYS A 115 0.07 6.16 -0.71
C CYS A 115 1.05 6.01 -1.87
N LEU A 116 2.22 6.66 -1.84
CA LEU A 116 3.22 6.53 -2.90
C LEU A 116 3.71 5.08 -2.96
N PRO A 117 3.60 4.40 -4.10
CA PRO A 117 4.19 3.08 -4.28
C PRO A 117 5.71 3.26 -4.36
N ILE A 118 6.38 3.27 -3.19
CA ILE A 118 7.84 3.38 -3.06
C ILE A 118 8.53 2.20 -3.77
N SER A 119 7.82 1.10 -4.02
CA SER A 119 8.33 -0.01 -4.82
C SER A 119 7.29 -0.63 -5.76
N VAL A 120 7.75 -0.97 -6.96
CA VAL A 120 7.04 -1.83 -7.93
C VAL A 120 6.91 -3.26 -7.39
N ALA A 121 7.57 -3.61 -6.29
CA ALA A 121 7.55 -4.94 -5.67
C ALA A 121 6.13 -5.39 -5.27
N SER A 122 5.27 -4.47 -4.83
CA SER A 122 3.86 -4.79 -4.54
C SER A 122 3.09 -5.18 -5.80
N SER A 123 3.32 -4.48 -6.92
CA SER A 123 2.75 -4.84 -8.21
C SER A 123 3.36 -6.12 -8.79
N GLU A 124 4.68 -6.31 -8.71
CA GLU A 124 5.35 -7.54 -9.16
C GLU A 124 4.88 -8.77 -8.39
N ARG A 125 4.72 -8.64 -7.06
CA ARG A 125 4.14 -9.69 -6.21
C ARG A 125 2.70 -9.98 -6.64
N SER A 126 1.89 -8.94 -6.88
CA SER A 126 0.52 -9.08 -7.36
C SER A 126 0.45 -9.76 -8.74
N PHE A 127 1.29 -9.37 -9.70
CA PHE A 127 1.38 -10.00 -11.02
C PHE A 127 1.89 -11.44 -10.95
N SER A 128 2.83 -11.75 -10.06
CA SER A 128 3.28 -13.11 -9.80
C SER A 128 2.14 -13.98 -9.27
N THR A 129 1.36 -13.48 -8.31
CA THR A 129 0.17 -14.20 -7.83
C THR A 129 -0.91 -14.35 -8.89
N LEU A 130 -1.17 -13.30 -9.69
CA LEU A 130 -2.09 -13.35 -10.83
C LEU A 130 -1.64 -14.37 -11.87
N ARG A 131 -0.34 -14.48 -12.15
CA ARG A 131 0.22 -15.49 -13.07
C ARG A 131 0.02 -16.91 -12.53
N ARG A 132 0.10 -17.12 -11.22
CA ARG A 132 -0.23 -18.41 -10.60
C ARG A 132 -1.72 -18.73 -10.72
N GLN A 133 -2.59 -17.75 -10.50
CA GLN A 133 -4.05 -17.90 -10.64
C GLN A 133 -4.48 -18.13 -12.09
N LYS A 134 -3.91 -17.39 -13.02
CA LYS A 134 -4.07 -17.49 -14.47
C LYS A 134 -3.06 -18.48 -15.03
N THR A 135 -3.25 -19.75 -14.72
CA THR A 135 -2.43 -20.82 -15.30
C THR A 135 -2.81 -21.03 -16.77
N TRP A 136 -1.85 -21.43 -17.60
CA TRP A 136 -2.06 -21.70 -19.04
C TRP A 136 -3.21 -22.68 -19.31
N LEU A 137 -3.39 -23.67 -18.44
CA LEU A 137 -4.47 -24.67 -18.50
C LEU A 137 -5.87 -24.12 -18.13
N ARG A 138 -5.97 -22.89 -17.62
CA ARG A 138 -7.25 -22.21 -17.25
C ARG A 138 -7.57 -21.07 -18.23
N SER A 139 -7.37 -21.31 -19.53
CA SER A 139 -7.59 -20.32 -20.60
C SER A 139 -9.07 -19.95 -20.81
N THR A 140 -10.02 -20.73 -20.28
CA THR A 140 -11.47 -20.52 -20.45
C THR A 140 -12.12 -19.65 -19.37
N MET A 141 -11.34 -19.05 -18.46
CA MET A 141 -11.90 -18.28 -17.35
C MET A 141 -12.30 -16.86 -17.77
N THR A 142 -13.52 -16.43 -17.41
CA THR A 142 -13.97 -15.06 -17.66
C THR A 142 -13.21 -14.04 -16.82
N GLN A 143 -13.04 -12.82 -17.35
CA GLN A 143 -12.36 -11.74 -16.65
C GLN A 143 -13.01 -11.42 -15.29
N LYS A 144 -14.35 -11.47 -15.21
CA LYS A 144 -15.10 -11.28 -13.95
C LYS A 144 -14.68 -12.28 -12.88
N ARG A 145 -14.57 -13.57 -13.24
CA ARG A 145 -14.12 -14.61 -12.30
C ARG A 145 -12.66 -14.40 -11.89
N LEU A 146 -11.80 -13.93 -12.81
CA LEU A 146 -10.39 -13.65 -12.51
C LEU A 146 -10.22 -12.53 -11.51
N THR A 147 -10.93 -11.42 -11.72
CA THR A 147 -10.91 -10.28 -10.81
C THR A 147 -11.39 -10.68 -9.42
N HIS A 148 -12.50 -11.42 -9.31
CA HIS A 148 -12.99 -11.88 -8.01
C HIS A 148 -12.00 -12.80 -7.28
N LEU A 149 -11.42 -13.79 -7.98
CA LEU A 149 -10.42 -14.68 -7.38
C LEU A 149 -9.13 -13.95 -6.97
N SER A 150 -8.72 -12.95 -7.75
CA SER A 150 -7.59 -12.10 -7.40
C SER A 150 -7.87 -11.30 -6.13
N LEU A 151 -9.05 -10.68 -6.03
CA LEU A 151 -9.47 -9.93 -4.85
C LEU A 151 -9.51 -10.81 -3.59
N MET A 152 -10.10 -12.01 -3.68
CA MET A 152 -10.13 -12.97 -2.57
C MET A 152 -8.72 -13.40 -2.14
N ASN A 153 -7.77 -13.52 -3.07
CA ASN A 153 -6.39 -13.91 -2.77
C ASN A 153 -5.55 -12.76 -2.19
N VAL A 154 -5.87 -11.50 -2.51
CA VAL A 154 -5.24 -10.33 -1.89
C VAL A 154 -5.78 -10.13 -0.48
N HIS A 155 -7.09 -10.30 -0.28
CA HIS A 155 -7.78 -10.09 1.00
C HIS A 155 -8.09 -11.39 1.76
N LYS A 156 -7.13 -12.32 1.83
CA LYS A 156 -7.33 -13.61 2.51
C LYS A 156 -7.72 -13.46 3.97
N ASP A 157 -7.16 -12.47 4.65
CA ASP A 157 -7.42 -12.23 6.08
C ASP A 157 -8.90 -11.93 6.32
N ILE A 158 -9.53 -11.18 5.41
CA ILE A 158 -10.96 -10.90 5.44
C ILE A 158 -11.76 -12.19 5.15
N MET A 159 -11.30 -13.00 4.20
CA MET A 159 -11.94 -14.28 3.88
C MET A 159 -11.92 -15.26 5.06
N TYR A 160 -10.82 -15.32 5.83
CA TYR A 160 -10.71 -16.16 7.01
C TYR A 160 -11.60 -15.67 8.17
N ALA A 161 -11.91 -14.37 8.22
CA ALA A 161 -12.80 -13.81 9.23
C ALA A 161 -14.30 -14.02 8.91
N MET A 162 -14.65 -14.43 7.68
CA MET A 162 -16.05 -14.66 7.29
C MET A 162 -16.56 -16.05 7.71
N ASP A 163 -17.80 -16.10 8.18
CA ASP A 163 -18.47 -17.38 8.51
C ASP A 163 -18.88 -18.12 7.23
N MET A 164 -18.22 -19.25 6.99
CA MET A 164 -18.49 -20.13 5.85
C MET A 164 -19.93 -20.64 5.83
N ASN A 165 -20.58 -20.78 6.99
CA ASN A 165 -21.97 -21.26 7.04
C ASN A 165 -22.95 -20.22 6.50
N VAL A 166 -22.70 -18.94 6.75
CA VAL A 166 -23.50 -17.84 6.19
C VAL A 166 -23.33 -17.81 4.68
N LEU A 167 -22.08 -17.85 4.19
CA LEU A 167 -21.79 -17.83 2.76
C LEU A 167 -22.38 -19.04 2.02
N MET A 168 -22.39 -20.21 2.67
CA MET A 168 -23.03 -21.41 2.11
C MET A 168 -24.54 -21.22 1.96
N ARG A 169 -25.23 -20.71 2.99
CA ARG A 169 -26.66 -20.42 2.94
C ARG A 169 -26.99 -19.41 1.84
N ASP A 170 -26.20 -18.36 1.72
CA ASP A 170 -26.38 -17.34 0.67
C ASP A 170 -26.16 -17.92 -0.73
N PHE A 171 -25.15 -18.78 -0.90
CA PHE A 171 -24.91 -19.44 -2.19
C PHE A 171 -26.02 -20.42 -2.58
N ILE A 172 -26.64 -21.08 -1.59
CA ILE A 172 -27.78 -21.99 -1.78
C ILE A 172 -29.03 -21.20 -2.14
N SER A 173 -29.29 -20.08 -1.46
CA SER A 173 -30.48 -19.25 -1.71
C SER A 173 -30.47 -18.56 -3.09
N MET A 174 -29.30 -18.38 -3.70
CA MET A 174 -29.15 -17.82 -5.06
C MET A 174 -29.67 -18.72 -6.19
N THR A 175 -29.97 -20.01 -5.96
CA THR A 175 -30.50 -20.88 -7.01
C THR A 175 -31.56 -21.84 -6.45
N PRO A 176 -32.79 -21.85 -6.98
CA PRO A 176 -33.88 -22.68 -6.45
C PRO A 176 -33.57 -24.18 -6.46
N GLU A 177 -32.76 -24.64 -7.41
CA GLU A 177 -32.30 -26.03 -7.50
C GLU A 177 -31.37 -26.44 -6.34
N ARG A 178 -30.66 -25.48 -5.74
CA ARG A 178 -29.70 -25.73 -4.64
C ARG A 178 -30.36 -25.77 -3.28
N LEU A 179 -31.49 -25.08 -3.11
CA LEU A 179 -32.31 -25.12 -1.90
C LEU A 179 -32.77 -26.54 -1.54
N PHE A 180 -32.97 -27.39 -2.56
CA PHE A 180 -33.34 -28.79 -2.36
C PHE A 180 -32.26 -29.61 -1.60
N LEU A 181 -30.97 -29.26 -1.76
CA LEU A 181 -29.85 -29.95 -1.11
C LEU A 181 -29.78 -29.68 0.40
N GLU A 182 -30.26 -28.52 0.86
CA GLU A 182 -30.31 -28.17 2.28
C GLU A 182 -31.43 -28.93 3.01
N CYS A 183 -32.55 -29.15 2.32
CA CYS A 183 -33.70 -29.88 2.85
C CYS A 183 -33.40 -31.39 3.06
N CYS A 184 -32.63 -32.01 2.15
CA CYS A 184 -32.23 -33.42 2.28
C CYS A 184 -31.22 -33.68 3.41
N ARG A 185 -30.40 -32.70 3.80
CA ARG A 185 -29.43 -32.84 4.92
C ARG A 185 -30.07 -32.70 6.29
N SER A 186 -31.23 -32.03 6.35
CA SER A 186 -31.94 -31.70 7.58
C SER A 186 -32.89 -32.80 8.07
N SER A 187 -33.00 -33.90 7.32
CA SER A 187 -33.88 -35.04 7.63
C SER A 187 -33.07 -36.26 8.09
N PRO A 188 -32.72 -36.40 9.39
CA PRO A 188 -32.03 -37.58 9.92
C PRO A 188 -32.97 -38.77 10.21
N HIS A 189 -34.19 -38.81 9.68
CA HIS A 189 -35.14 -39.90 9.92
C HIS A 189 -35.89 -40.29 8.64
N LEU A 190 -35.30 -41.23 7.90
CA LEU A 190 -35.99 -42.18 7.02
C LEU A 190 -35.07 -43.40 6.84
N LEU A 191 -34.95 -44.15 7.94
CA LEU A 191 -34.86 -45.61 7.97
C LEU A 191 -36.01 -46.10 8.84
#